data_AF-A0A842LZ82-F1
#
_entry.id   AF-A0A842LZ82-F1
#
_cell.length_a   1.000
_cell.length_b   1.000
_cell.length_c   1.000
_cell.angle_alpha   90.00
_cell.angle_beta   90.00
_cell.angle_gamma   90.00
#
_symmetry.space_group_name_H-M   'P 1'
#
loop_
_entity.id
_entity.type
_entity.pdbx_description
1 polymer ?
#
loop_
_entity_poly.entity_id
_entity_poly.type
_entity_poly.pdbx_seq_one_letter_code
_entity_poly.pdbx_strand_id
1 'polypeptide(L)'
;MRLMNFGFSVEKDGSLRALPNPAGDVLALLEAMGILGKKWGSFLGFISEDKLERIDFLYKIYYPIYLVREGKHVIPIDGMGLHKFRVKEFTEFDHKYVVQLSKTYDLPLIGNEKLLSWMNCAVEGRIEDGYAIPHVLTREEAIFAAKEAIRIYVNLKEYLGKLTSSLESSETRLREELEKIRDEYKRINEEYGRKIAEKNIQIEGLLSGSENEIIRKIKEEFQRRKELLRNERKSLEKLVKNLMGELRSIESRMEKIKSGIHQFREEIVRGEARRERLKLEKKMIDENIEKFDNVRNIIKELEECEKLIEENKRNEEKSLENLSELEKQRDRTLKRVEEVQKRISMLVEEEKVLPTREDLELREAREEFVMKRRAMVGELDAICTERDRALWNLRVRESRLKLEYKKFKDFTESTIKVLEEELGKIRSYIWKDMELNEDVELLYIPYYITYKNDRLTLIESPIVMDGFKKLEDFKDFGLSRDVVEEVFGSGDVLPVILFEAKEVFNILSKKNRSRVLEGISILKEVGAIGRMQEAILLKRCA
;
A
#
# COMPACT_ATOMS: atom_id res chain seq x y z
N MET A 1 -29.10 60.49 -6.47
CA MET A 1 -28.75 59.97 -7.81
C MET A 1 -27.47 60.61 -8.34
N ARG A 2 -26.72 59.95 -9.23
CA ARG A 2 -25.48 60.44 -9.87
C ARG A 2 -25.48 60.12 -11.38
N LEU A 3 -24.93 60.97 -12.26
CA LEU A 3 -24.85 60.75 -13.72
C LEU A 3 -23.38 60.56 -14.12
N MET A 4 -23.12 59.60 -15.00
CA MET A 4 -21.80 59.41 -15.59
C MET A 4 -21.66 60.24 -16.87
N ASN A 5 -20.45 60.74 -17.16
CA ASN A 5 -20.13 61.38 -18.42
C ASN A 5 -19.92 60.33 -19.52
N PHE A 6 -20.31 60.67 -20.76
CA PHE A 6 -20.11 59.78 -21.90
C PHE A 6 -18.70 59.86 -22.51
N GLY A 7 -17.99 60.97 -22.32
CA GLY A 7 -16.69 61.21 -22.93
C GLY A 7 -15.64 61.62 -21.90
N PHE A 8 -14.42 61.12 -22.06
CA PHE A 8 -13.27 61.48 -21.25
C PHE A 8 -12.06 61.78 -22.13
N SER A 9 -11.24 62.74 -21.71
CA SER A 9 -9.91 63.01 -22.29
C SER A 9 -8.81 62.60 -21.32
N VAL A 10 -7.76 61.98 -21.84
CA VAL A 10 -6.52 61.72 -21.11
C VAL A 10 -5.70 63.01 -21.07
N GLU A 11 -5.42 63.51 -19.87
CA GLU A 11 -4.57 64.66 -19.64
C GLU A 11 -3.08 64.26 -19.74
N LYS A 12 -2.18 65.25 -19.84
CA LYS A 12 -0.73 65.01 -20.04
C LYS A 12 -0.06 64.19 -18.92
N ASP A 13 -0.66 64.18 -17.73
CA ASP A 13 -0.20 63.42 -16.57
C ASP A 13 -0.80 62.00 -16.49
N GLY A 14 -1.60 61.61 -17.49
CA GLY A 14 -2.29 60.32 -17.56
C GLY A 14 -3.60 60.26 -16.78
N SER A 15 -4.02 61.37 -16.14
CA SER A 15 -5.33 61.43 -15.47
C SER A 15 -6.48 61.55 -16.48
N LEU A 16 -7.66 61.08 -16.09
CA LEU A 16 -8.88 61.21 -16.90
C LEU A 16 -9.62 62.48 -16.51
N ARG A 17 -9.96 63.29 -17.51
CA ARG A 17 -10.86 64.43 -17.37
C ARG A 17 -12.18 64.15 -18.07
N ALA A 18 -13.27 64.24 -17.32
CA ALA A 18 -14.63 64.18 -17.86
C ALA A 18 -14.88 65.34 -18.81
N LEU A 19 -15.41 65.01 -19.99
CA LEU A 19 -15.89 65.97 -20.95
C LEU A 19 -17.35 66.32 -20.65
N PRO A 20 -17.75 67.59 -20.82
CA PRO A 20 -19.13 68.00 -20.61
C PRO A 20 -20.06 67.35 -21.65
N ASN A 21 -21.36 67.30 -21.34
CA ASN A 21 -22.33 66.58 -22.17
C ASN A 21 -22.34 66.98 -23.66
N PRO A 22 -22.25 68.27 -24.05
CA PRO A 22 -22.18 68.65 -25.48
C PRO A 22 -21.02 67.98 -26.24
N ALA A 23 -19.86 67.83 -25.62
CA ALA A 23 -18.73 67.13 -26.21
C ALA A 23 -19.00 65.62 -26.32
N GLY A 24 -19.63 65.02 -25.31
CA GLY A 24 -20.09 63.63 -25.34
C GLY A 24 -21.10 63.35 -26.47
N ASP A 25 -22.06 64.25 -26.69
CA ASP A 25 -23.05 64.14 -27.76
C ASP A 25 -22.37 64.12 -29.15
N VAL A 26 -21.34 64.96 -29.34
CA VAL A 26 -20.56 65.01 -30.59
C VAL A 26 -19.68 63.78 -30.77
N LEU A 27 -19.09 63.25 -29.69
CA LEU A 27 -18.36 61.98 -29.73
C LEU A 27 -19.27 60.81 -30.15
N ALA A 28 -20.50 60.74 -29.62
CA ALA A 28 -21.48 59.74 -30.03
C ALA A 28 -21.85 59.87 -31.52
N LEU A 29 -21.99 61.11 -32.03
CA LEU A 29 -22.23 61.35 -33.44
C LEU A 29 -21.06 60.88 -34.32
N LEU A 30 -19.82 61.15 -33.91
CA LEU A 30 -18.63 60.68 -34.61
C LEU A 30 -18.50 59.14 -34.58
N GLU A 31 -18.88 58.50 -33.47
CA GLU A 31 -18.96 57.04 -33.36
C GLU A 31 -20.03 56.46 -34.31
N ALA A 32 -21.24 57.02 -34.32
CA ALA A 32 -22.34 56.60 -35.20
C ALA A 32 -21.98 56.71 -36.70
N MET A 33 -21.17 57.73 -37.04
CA MET A 33 -20.63 57.94 -38.39
C MET A 33 -19.46 57.00 -38.71
N GLY A 34 -18.95 56.24 -37.74
CA GLY A 34 -17.80 55.33 -37.91
C GLY A 34 -16.45 56.05 -38.02
N ILE A 35 -16.36 57.29 -37.53
CA ILE A 35 -15.16 58.14 -37.64
C ILE A 35 -14.16 57.84 -36.52
N LEU A 36 -14.62 57.47 -35.32
CA LEU A 36 -13.77 57.24 -34.14
C LEU A 36 -13.04 55.88 -34.12
N GLY A 37 -13.44 54.90 -34.93
CA GLY A 37 -12.93 53.52 -34.88
C GLY A 37 -12.18 53.02 -36.13
N LYS A 38 -11.95 53.87 -37.13
CA LYS A 38 -11.19 53.50 -38.34
C LYS A 38 -10.24 54.62 -38.73
N LYS A 39 -9.05 54.26 -39.24
CA LYS A 39 -8.18 55.20 -39.96
C LYS A 39 -8.94 55.72 -41.18
N TRP A 40 -9.72 56.78 -41.00
CA TRP A 40 -10.35 57.50 -42.07
C TRP A 40 -9.24 58.29 -42.78
N GLY A 41 -8.55 57.56 -43.66
CA GLY A 41 -7.21 57.90 -44.12
C GLY A 41 -7.15 58.68 -45.44
N SER A 42 -8.23 59.28 -45.95
CA SER A 42 -8.12 60.10 -47.16
C SER A 42 -9.24 61.09 -47.40
N PHE A 43 -8.86 62.22 -48.01
CA PHE A 43 -9.71 63.24 -48.62
C PHE A 43 -10.65 62.66 -49.71
N LEU A 44 -10.35 61.47 -50.25
CA LEU A 44 -11.17 60.78 -51.26
C LEU A 44 -12.50 60.25 -50.71
N GLY A 45 -12.60 59.93 -49.40
CA GLY A 45 -13.85 59.54 -48.77
C GLY A 45 -14.81 60.72 -48.48
N PHE A 46 -14.31 61.96 -48.54
CA PHE A 46 -15.09 63.18 -48.32
C PHE A 46 -15.96 63.56 -49.52
N ILE A 47 -15.56 63.15 -50.73
CA ILE A 47 -16.24 63.52 -51.99
C ILE A 47 -17.33 62.50 -52.36
N SER A 48 -17.19 61.23 -51.97
CA SER A 48 -18.27 60.26 -52.14
C SER A 48 -19.33 60.45 -51.05
N GLU A 49 -20.33 61.30 -51.31
CA GLU A 49 -21.51 61.45 -50.45
C GLU A 49 -22.16 60.10 -50.10
N ASP A 50 -21.99 59.09 -50.97
CA ASP A 50 -22.54 57.74 -50.86
C ASP A 50 -21.91 56.85 -49.76
N LYS A 51 -20.73 57.16 -49.22
CA LYS A 51 -20.06 56.29 -48.21
C LYS A 51 -20.36 56.64 -46.77
N LEU A 52 -20.80 57.86 -46.48
CA LEU A 52 -21.24 58.26 -45.14
C LEU A 52 -22.77 58.14 -45.10
N GLU A 53 -23.21 56.91 -44.88
CA GLU A 53 -24.59 56.50 -44.64
C GLU A 53 -25.38 57.48 -43.74
N ARG A 54 -26.65 57.71 -44.06
CA ARG A 54 -27.53 58.67 -43.38
C ARG A 54 -27.90 58.16 -41.98
N ILE A 55 -27.72 59.02 -40.97
CA ILE A 55 -28.21 58.81 -39.61
C ILE A 55 -29.54 59.56 -39.50
N ASP A 56 -30.62 58.83 -39.21
CA ASP A 56 -31.97 59.41 -39.15
C ASP A 56 -32.27 60.00 -37.78
N PHE A 57 -31.77 59.37 -36.71
CA PHE A 57 -31.80 59.93 -35.36
C PHE A 57 -30.68 59.42 -34.46
N LEU A 58 -30.38 60.20 -33.43
CA LEU A 58 -29.45 59.88 -32.34
C LEU A 58 -30.04 60.36 -31.02
N TYR A 59 -30.48 59.41 -30.18
CA TYR A 59 -31.09 59.65 -28.88
C TYR A 59 -30.14 59.30 -27.75
N LYS A 60 -30.13 60.13 -26.70
CA LYS A 60 -29.40 59.86 -25.46
C LYS A 60 -30.33 59.24 -24.43
N ILE A 61 -29.93 58.11 -23.88
CA ILE A 61 -30.64 57.43 -22.79
C ILE A 61 -29.69 57.23 -21.60
N TYR A 62 -30.25 57.17 -20.40
CA TYR A 62 -29.50 56.95 -19.17
C TYR A 62 -29.99 55.69 -18.49
N TYR A 63 -29.08 54.73 -18.29
CA TYR A 63 -29.36 53.42 -17.73
C TYR A 63 -29.13 53.39 -16.21
N PRO A 64 -30.09 52.92 -15.38
CA PRO A 64 -29.99 52.94 -13.93
C PRO A 64 -29.15 51.78 -13.37
N ILE A 65 -28.25 52.10 -12.44
CA ILE A 65 -27.38 51.17 -11.72
C ILE A 65 -27.36 51.56 -10.24
N TYR A 66 -27.74 50.66 -9.35
CA TYR A 66 -27.53 50.87 -7.93
C TYR A 66 -26.13 50.47 -7.52
N LEU A 67 -25.44 51.33 -6.81
CA LEU A 67 -24.17 51.01 -6.17
C LEU A 67 -24.43 50.87 -4.69
N VAL A 68 -24.26 49.64 -4.20
CA VAL A 68 -24.57 49.30 -2.82
C VAL A 68 -23.28 49.02 -2.08
N ARG A 69 -23.07 49.76 -0.99
CA ARG A 69 -22.01 49.52 -0.02
C ARG A 69 -22.48 48.43 0.94
N GLU A 70 -21.69 47.36 1.04
CA GLU A 70 -21.88 46.33 2.06
C GLU A 70 -20.52 46.09 2.74
N GLY A 71 -20.34 46.71 3.92
CA GLY A 71 -19.06 46.76 4.63
C GLY A 71 -17.99 47.49 3.82
N LYS A 72 -16.91 46.77 3.45
CA LYS A 72 -15.79 47.31 2.65
C LYS A 72 -15.94 47.07 1.15
N HIS A 73 -17.07 46.55 0.73
CA HIS A 73 -17.34 46.13 -0.64
C HIS A 73 -18.39 47.07 -1.24
N VAL A 74 -18.20 47.43 -2.51
CA VAL A 74 -19.24 48.08 -3.30
C VAL A 74 -19.66 47.11 -4.40
N ILE A 75 -20.96 46.92 -4.57
CA ILE A 75 -21.51 46.01 -5.57
C ILE A 75 -22.43 46.79 -6.52
N PRO A 76 -22.18 46.74 -7.83
CA PRO A 76 -23.07 47.30 -8.83
C PRO A 76 -24.24 46.34 -9.10
N ILE A 77 -25.45 46.84 -8.86
CA ILE A 77 -26.71 46.17 -9.11
C ILE A 77 -27.39 46.83 -10.30
N ASP A 78 -27.84 46.00 -11.24
CA ASP A 78 -28.62 46.42 -12.39
C ASP A 78 -29.99 46.94 -11.96
N GLY A 79 -30.22 48.25 -12.10
CA GLY A 79 -31.49 48.88 -11.74
C GLY A 79 -32.68 48.40 -12.58
N MET A 80 -32.44 47.79 -13.74
CA MET A 80 -33.49 47.16 -14.57
C MET A 80 -33.65 45.66 -14.30
N GLY A 81 -32.70 45.04 -13.59
CA GLY A 81 -32.70 43.60 -13.33
C GLY A 81 -32.49 42.71 -14.56
N LEU A 82 -31.90 43.24 -15.63
CA LEU A 82 -31.65 42.54 -16.90
C LEU A 82 -30.39 41.65 -16.82
N HIS A 83 -29.35 42.10 -16.13
CA HIS A 83 -28.10 41.36 -15.97
C HIS A 83 -28.19 40.38 -14.82
N LYS A 84 -28.56 39.13 -15.12
CA LYS A 84 -28.63 38.07 -14.12
C LYS A 84 -27.30 37.35 -14.01
N PHE A 85 -26.68 37.48 -12.85
CA PHE A 85 -25.51 36.75 -12.44
C PHE A 85 -25.92 35.50 -11.68
N ARG A 86 -25.60 34.34 -12.27
CA ARG A 86 -25.92 33.04 -11.70
C ARG A 86 -24.80 32.55 -10.80
N VAL A 87 -25.11 32.34 -9.53
CA VAL A 87 -24.16 31.84 -8.52
C VAL A 87 -24.66 30.58 -7.87
N LYS A 88 -23.75 29.63 -7.66
CA LYS A 88 -24.02 28.44 -6.84
C LYS A 88 -23.53 28.66 -5.41
N GLU A 89 -24.45 28.60 -4.44
CA GLU A 89 -24.15 28.54 -3.01
C GLU A 89 -24.13 27.08 -2.57
N PHE A 90 -23.12 26.68 -1.79
CA PHE A 90 -22.99 25.35 -1.21
C PHE A 90 -23.27 25.43 0.29
N THR A 91 -24.18 24.58 0.78
CA THR A 91 -24.76 24.77 2.13
C THR A 91 -24.31 23.73 3.17
N GLU A 92 -23.87 22.53 2.77
CA GLU A 92 -23.45 21.49 3.72
C GLU A 92 -22.12 20.83 3.35
N PHE A 93 -21.32 20.54 4.39
CA PHE A 93 -20.12 19.69 4.30
C PHE A 93 -20.30 18.51 5.25
N ASP A 94 -20.55 17.33 4.70
CA ASP A 94 -20.43 16.07 5.43
C ASP A 94 -19.13 15.37 5.01
N HIS A 95 -18.30 15.06 5.99
CA HIS A 95 -17.04 14.32 5.82
C HIS A 95 -17.25 12.93 5.22
N LYS A 96 -18.47 12.39 5.25
CA LYS A 96 -18.79 11.05 4.75
C LYS A 96 -19.39 11.04 3.35
N TYR A 97 -20.19 12.03 2.97
CA TYR A 97 -20.85 12.07 1.67
C TYR A 97 -21.25 13.48 1.27
N VAL A 98 -20.78 13.90 0.09
CA VAL A 98 -21.49 14.76 -0.86
C VAL A 98 -21.71 16.20 -0.42
N VAL A 99 -21.26 17.11 -1.28
CA VAL A 99 -21.74 18.48 -1.37
C VAL A 99 -23.27 18.45 -1.50
N GLN A 100 -23.99 18.58 -0.38
CA GLN A 100 -25.44 18.60 -0.38
C GLN A 100 -25.96 20.04 -0.50
N LEU A 101 -26.85 20.19 -1.48
CA LEU A 101 -27.49 21.42 -1.96
C LEU A 101 -26.55 22.51 -2.49
N SER A 102 -26.39 22.53 -3.82
CA SER A 102 -26.11 23.76 -4.55
C SER A 102 -27.43 24.53 -4.76
N LYS A 103 -27.62 25.66 -4.07
CA LYS A 103 -28.68 26.62 -4.43
C LYS A 103 -28.16 27.53 -5.52
N THR A 104 -28.96 27.75 -6.55
CA THR A 104 -28.63 28.66 -7.64
C THR A 104 -29.38 29.95 -7.44
N TYR A 105 -28.67 31.08 -7.40
CA TYR A 105 -29.25 32.41 -7.32
C TYR A 105 -28.98 33.16 -8.61
N ASP A 106 -30.02 33.80 -9.14
CA ASP A 106 -29.90 34.74 -10.26
C ASP A 106 -29.99 36.16 -9.67
N LEU A 107 -28.84 36.81 -9.49
CA LEU A 107 -28.73 38.14 -8.88
C LEU A 107 -28.60 39.22 -9.98
N PRO A 108 -29.26 40.37 -9.87
CA PRO A 108 -29.18 41.42 -10.88
C PRO A 108 -27.85 42.21 -10.80
N LEU A 109 -26.69 41.61 -11.10
CA LEU A 109 -25.36 42.25 -10.99
C LEU A 109 -24.82 42.68 -12.37
N ILE A 110 -24.12 43.81 -12.42
CA ILE A 110 -23.57 44.36 -13.67
C ILE A 110 -22.11 43.93 -13.88
N GLY A 111 -21.74 43.58 -15.11
CA GLY A 111 -20.36 43.24 -15.48
C GLY A 111 -19.31 44.28 -15.04
N ASN A 112 -18.13 43.81 -14.63
CA ASN A 112 -17.17 44.58 -13.83
C ASN A 112 -15.86 44.92 -14.53
N GLU A 113 -15.79 45.08 -15.84
CA GLU A 113 -14.50 45.42 -16.46
C GLU A 113 -14.27 46.96 -16.48
N LYS A 114 -14.25 47.46 -15.23
CA LYS A 114 -13.60 48.66 -14.64
C LYS A 114 -14.21 50.04 -14.85
N LEU A 115 -15.25 50.34 -14.05
CA LEU A 115 -15.98 51.62 -13.89
C LEU A 115 -15.18 52.84 -13.34
N LEU A 116 -14.00 53.12 -13.90
CA LEU A 116 -12.98 53.99 -13.31
C LEU A 116 -13.42 55.43 -12.96
N SER A 117 -13.03 55.81 -11.74
CA SER A 117 -12.84 57.15 -11.16
C SER A 117 -13.94 58.17 -11.39
N TRP A 118 -14.70 58.35 -10.32
CA TRP A 118 -15.90 59.16 -10.21
C TRP A 118 -15.68 60.65 -10.44
N MET A 119 -16.46 61.24 -11.35
CA MET A 119 -16.41 62.67 -11.67
C MET A 119 -17.80 63.34 -11.52
N ASN A 120 -17.85 64.20 -10.49
CA ASN A 120 -18.71 65.30 -10.08
C ASN A 120 -20.04 65.66 -10.81
N CYS A 121 -21.14 65.37 -10.09
CA CYS A 121 -22.40 66.16 -9.87
C CYS A 121 -23.31 66.50 -11.08
N ALA A 122 -24.65 66.61 -11.05
CA ALA A 122 -25.75 66.49 -10.06
C ALA A 122 -27.05 66.01 -10.79
N VAL A 123 -28.26 66.22 -10.21
CA VAL A 123 -29.31 65.24 -9.86
C VAL A 123 -30.56 65.10 -10.81
N GLU A 124 -31.51 64.30 -10.31
CA GLU A 124 -32.81 63.70 -10.69
C GLU A 124 -33.88 64.47 -11.48
N GLY A 125 -34.67 63.69 -12.23
CA GLY A 125 -35.95 64.06 -12.83
C GLY A 125 -35.80 64.81 -14.15
N ARG A 126 -36.47 64.34 -15.23
CA ARG A 126 -36.26 64.76 -16.65
C ARG A 126 -34.87 65.35 -16.90
N ILE A 127 -33.94 64.47 -17.26
CA ILE A 127 -32.58 64.89 -17.62
C ILE A 127 -32.70 65.83 -18.83
N GLU A 128 -32.26 67.09 -18.69
CA GLU A 128 -32.46 68.12 -19.71
C GLU A 128 -31.92 67.73 -21.09
N ASP A 129 -30.94 66.83 -21.12
CA ASP A 129 -30.25 66.38 -22.33
C ASP A 129 -30.40 64.88 -22.63
N GLY A 130 -31.37 64.18 -22.05
CA GLY A 130 -31.63 62.77 -22.38
C GLY A 130 -32.79 62.15 -21.62
N TYR A 131 -33.04 60.86 -21.88
CA TYR A 131 -34.11 60.12 -21.22
C TYR A 131 -33.55 59.16 -20.17
N ALA A 132 -33.93 59.33 -18.91
CA ALA A 132 -33.62 58.38 -17.84
C ALA A 132 -34.56 57.18 -17.92
N ILE A 133 -34.01 55.99 -18.12
CA ILE A 133 -34.79 54.76 -18.04
C ILE A 133 -35.22 54.58 -16.57
N PRO A 134 -36.52 54.41 -16.29
CA PRO A 134 -36.97 54.20 -14.92
C PRO A 134 -36.39 52.90 -14.40
N HIS A 135 -35.79 52.92 -13.20
CA HIS A 135 -35.36 51.69 -12.55
C HIS A 135 -36.59 50.84 -12.21
N VAL A 136 -36.48 49.53 -12.45
CA VAL A 136 -37.52 48.54 -12.11
C VAL A 136 -37.32 48.04 -10.69
N LEU A 137 -36.06 47.82 -10.29
CA LEU A 137 -35.74 47.43 -8.93
C LEU A 137 -35.94 48.60 -7.97
N THR A 138 -36.44 48.30 -6.78
CA THR A 138 -36.44 49.25 -5.67
C THR A 138 -35.06 49.36 -5.03
N ARG A 139 -34.86 50.43 -4.23
CA ARG A 139 -33.65 50.59 -3.42
C ARG A 139 -33.46 49.38 -2.50
N GLU A 140 -34.53 48.89 -1.90
CA GLU A 140 -34.54 47.75 -0.97
C GLU A 140 -34.17 46.44 -1.68
N GLU A 141 -34.69 46.22 -2.89
CA GLU A 141 -34.35 45.05 -3.71
C GLU A 141 -32.87 45.06 -4.12
N ALA A 142 -32.32 46.22 -4.47
CA ALA A 142 -30.90 46.36 -4.75
C ALA A 142 -30.02 46.10 -3.52
N ILE A 143 -30.41 46.64 -2.35
CA ILE A 143 -29.75 46.35 -1.08
C ILE A 143 -29.76 44.84 -0.80
N PHE A 144 -30.92 44.20 -0.98
CA PHE A 144 -31.07 42.77 -0.76
C PHE A 144 -30.16 41.97 -1.69
N ALA A 145 -30.14 42.27 -2.99
CA ALA A 145 -29.29 41.59 -3.95
C ALA A 145 -27.80 41.72 -3.61
N ALA A 146 -27.35 42.90 -3.20
CA ALA A 146 -25.96 43.13 -2.79
C ALA A 146 -25.61 42.38 -1.50
N LYS A 147 -26.49 42.42 -0.50
CA LYS A 147 -26.33 41.66 0.75
C LYS A 147 -26.26 40.17 0.50
N GLU A 148 -27.13 39.64 -0.36
CA GLU A 148 -27.11 38.23 -0.75
C GLU A 148 -25.81 37.87 -1.49
N ALA A 149 -25.33 38.72 -2.40
CA ALA A 149 -24.06 38.49 -3.08
C ALA A 149 -22.88 38.39 -2.09
N ILE A 150 -22.79 39.30 -1.11
CA ILE A 150 -21.76 39.25 -0.07
C ILE A 150 -21.96 38.07 0.86
N ARG A 151 -23.20 37.77 1.27
CA ARG A 151 -23.53 36.60 2.11
C ARG A 151 -23.02 35.32 1.45
N ILE A 152 -23.36 35.12 0.18
CA ILE A 152 -22.91 33.96 -0.60
C ILE A 152 -21.38 33.97 -0.72
N TYR A 153 -20.75 35.10 -1.03
CA TYR A 153 -19.29 35.20 -1.11
C TYR A 153 -18.58 34.83 0.19
N VAL A 154 -19.06 35.34 1.34
CA VAL A 154 -18.51 35.03 2.66
C VAL A 154 -18.71 33.55 3.00
N ASN A 155 -19.92 33.02 2.76
CA ASN A 155 -20.24 31.61 3.00
C ASN A 155 -19.34 30.68 2.17
N LEU A 156 -19.19 30.94 0.88
CA LEU A 156 -18.31 30.18 -0.01
C LEU A 156 -16.85 30.26 0.43
N LYS A 157 -16.39 31.42 0.89
CA LYS A 157 -15.02 31.61 1.39
C LYS A 157 -14.77 30.85 2.69
N GLU A 158 -15.73 30.89 3.62
CA GLU A 158 -15.65 30.12 4.86
C GLU A 158 -15.66 28.61 4.57
N TYR A 159 -16.54 28.18 3.65
CA TYR A 159 -16.64 26.80 3.22
C TYR A 159 -15.35 26.30 2.56
N LEU A 160 -14.76 27.09 1.66
CA LEU A 160 -13.45 26.83 1.08
C LEU A 160 -12.38 26.67 2.18
N GLY A 161 -12.36 27.57 3.17
CA GLY A 161 -11.44 27.48 4.31
C GLY A 161 -11.60 26.17 5.08
N LYS A 162 -12.83 25.76 5.39
CA LYS A 162 -13.14 24.48 6.06
C LYS A 162 -12.66 23.28 5.26
N LEU A 163 -12.87 23.27 3.94
CA LEU A 163 -12.41 22.19 3.05
C LEU A 163 -10.90 22.09 3.00
N THR A 164 -10.20 23.22 2.84
CA THR A 164 -8.73 23.24 2.80
C THR A 164 -8.15 22.74 4.12
N SER A 165 -8.65 23.22 5.26
CA SER A 165 -8.21 22.73 6.57
C SER A 165 -8.55 21.26 6.82
N SER A 166 -9.72 20.79 6.34
CA SER A 166 -10.09 19.37 6.43
C SER A 166 -9.18 18.49 5.56
N LEU A 167 -8.77 18.97 4.38
CA LEU A 167 -7.84 18.25 3.50
C LEU A 167 -6.47 18.13 4.15
N GLU A 168 -5.95 19.24 4.68
CA GLU A 168 -4.68 19.28 5.42
C GLU A 168 -4.71 18.34 6.65
N SER A 169 -5.78 18.40 7.45
CA SER A 169 -5.95 17.53 8.62
C SER A 169 -6.07 16.05 8.24
N SER A 170 -6.74 15.73 7.12
CA SER A 170 -6.79 14.34 6.64
C SER A 170 -5.44 13.87 6.11
N GLU A 171 -4.65 14.75 5.51
CA GLU A 171 -3.30 14.43 5.03
C GLU A 171 -2.35 14.13 6.20
N THR A 172 -2.37 14.95 7.25
CA THR A 172 -1.58 14.71 8.46
C THR A 172 -1.98 13.41 9.13
N ARG A 173 -3.29 13.16 9.27
CA ARG A 173 -3.81 11.89 9.82
C ARG A 173 -3.37 10.68 8.99
N LEU A 174 -3.44 10.75 7.66
CA LEU A 174 -2.94 9.66 6.80
C LEU A 174 -1.46 9.40 7.06
N ARG A 175 -0.63 10.45 7.11
CA ARG A 175 0.82 10.31 7.37
C ARG A 175 1.09 9.63 8.71
N GLU A 176 0.38 10.03 9.75
CA GLU A 176 0.50 9.42 11.09
C GLU A 176 0.05 7.95 11.10
N GLU A 177 -1.07 7.61 10.45
CA GLU A 177 -1.54 6.23 10.37
C GLU A 177 -0.61 5.34 9.52
N LEU A 178 -0.02 5.87 8.44
CA LEU A 178 0.99 5.17 7.65
C LEU A 178 2.28 4.93 8.43
N GLU A 179 2.73 5.89 9.25
CA GLU A 179 3.91 5.69 10.10
C GLU A 179 3.65 4.64 11.18
N LYS A 180 2.46 4.63 11.79
CA LYS A 180 2.05 3.55 12.73
C LYS A 180 2.11 2.17 12.06
N ILE A 181 1.63 2.05 10.82
CA ILE A 181 1.72 0.78 10.05
C ILE A 181 3.17 0.41 9.77
N ARG A 182 4.02 1.38 9.43
CA ARG A 182 5.46 1.14 9.20
C ARG A 182 6.16 0.65 10.47
N ASP A 183 5.84 1.22 11.62
CA ASP A 183 6.38 0.79 12.92
C ASP A 183 5.84 -0.58 13.35
N GLU A 184 4.57 -0.88 13.08
CA GLU A 184 4.01 -2.23 13.22
C GLU A 184 4.74 -3.24 12.30
N TYR A 185 5.04 -2.87 11.06
CA TYR A 185 5.78 -3.72 10.11
C TYR A 185 7.19 -4.05 10.60
N LYS A 186 7.93 -3.07 11.14
CA LYS A 186 9.26 -3.28 11.74
C LYS A 186 9.16 -4.22 12.94
N ARG A 187 8.25 -3.94 13.87
CA ARG A 187 8.04 -4.76 15.08
C ARG A 187 7.72 -6.22 14.76
N ILE A 188 6.83 -6.48 13.80
CA ILE A 188 6.50 -7.84 13.35
C ILE A 188 7.74 -8.52 12.78
N ASN A 189 8.49 -7.86 11.89
CA ASN A 189 9.70 -8.48 11.33
C ASN A 189 10.76 -8.78 12.39
N GLU A 190 10.95 -7.90 13.37
CA GLU A 190 11.89 -8.13 14.48
C GLU A 190 11.44 -9.25 15.41
N GLU A 191 10.14 -9.30 15.75
CA GLU A 191 9.58 -10.35 16.61
C GLU A 191 9.66 -11.72 15.94
N TYR A 192 9.11 -11.86 14.74
CA TYR A 192 9.12 -13.13 14.02
C TYR A 192 10.53 -13.49 13.53
N GLY A 193 11.36 -12.50 13.18
CA GLY A 193 12.77 -12.71 12.86
C GLY A 193 13.54 -13.35 14.02
N ARG A 194 13.31 -12.89 15.26
CA ARG A 194 13.88 -13.53 16.46
C ARG A 194 13.36 -14.95 16.66
N LYS A 195 12.04 -15.18 16.57
CA LYS A 195 11.44 -16.52 16.71
C LYS A 195 11.99 -17.52 15.69
N ILE A 196 12.11 -17.08 14.43
CA ILE A 196 12.69 -17.88 13.33
C ILE A 196 14.15 -18.20 13.62
N ALA A 197 14.95 -17.21 14.05
CA ALA A 197 16.36 -17.42 14.38
C ALA A 197 16.53 -18.42 15.55
N GLU A 198 15.76 -18.27 16.62
CA GLU A 198 15.77 -19.20 17.76
C GLU A 198 15.41 -20.62 17.34
N LYS A 199 14.40 -20.79 16.49
CA LYS A 199 14.00 -22.11 15.97
C LYS A 199 15.05 -22.72 15.04
N ASN A 200 15.69 -21.94 14.18
CA ASN A 200 16.78 -22.40 13.34
C ASN A 200 17.96 -22.90 14.19
N ILE A 201 18.34 -22.17 15.24
CA ILE A 201 19.38 -22.60 16.19
C ILE A 201 19.01 -23.94 16.85
N GLN A 202 17.75 -24.13 17.26
CA GLN A 202 17.29 -25.41 17.83
C GLN A 202 17.40 -26.56 16.83
N ILE A 203 17.00 -26.34 15.58
CA ILE A 203 17.11 -27.33 14.50
C ILE A 203 18.57 -27.67 14.20
N GLU A 204 19.44 -26.66 14.10
CA GLU A 204 20.89 -26.85 13.91
C GLU A 204 21.55 -27.56 15.09
N GLY A 205 21.12 -27.30 16.32
CA GLY A 205 21.57 -28.00 17.52
C GLY A 205 21.25 -29.50 17.50
N LEU A 206 20.10 -29.88 16.94
CA LEU A 206 19.78 -31.29 16.70
C LEU A 206 20.69 -31.93 15.64
N LEU A 207 21.09 -31.17 14.61
CA LEU A 207 21.94 -31.64 13.51
C LEU A 207 23.42 -31.78 13.91
N SER A 208 23.92 -30.91 14.78
CA SER A 208 25.37 -30.67 14.94
C SER A 208 26.07 -31.52 16.01
N GLY A 209 25.38 -32.42 16.71
CA GLY A 209 26.11 -33.32 17.64
C GLY A 209 25.29 -34.28 18.47
N SER A 210 24.02 -33.97 18.78
CA SER A 210 23.21 -34.83 19.65
C SER A 210 22.88 -36.20 19.02
N GLU A 211 22.52 -36.23 17.73
CA GLU A 211 22.27 -37.48 17.00
C GLU A 211 23.55 -38.32 16.87
N ASN A 212 24.66 -37.69 16.46
CA ASN A 212 25.93 -38.38 16.27
C ASN A 212 26.50 -38.93 17.59
N GLU A 213 26.32 -38.20 18.70
CA GLU A 213 26.78 -38.64 20.02
C GLU A 213 25.98 -39.85 20.52
N ILE A 214 24.66 -39.88 20.33
CA ILE A 214 23.83 -41.03 20.72
C ILE A 214 24.16 -42.24 19.82
N ILE A 215 24.27 -42.06 18.51
CA ILE A 215 24.69 -43.11 17.58
C ILE A 215 26.06 -43.67 17.96
N ARG A 216 27.02 -42.81 18.34
CA ARG A 216 28.35 -43.22 18.79
C ARG A 216 28.27 -44.06 20.06
N LYS A 217 27.49 -43.64 21.05
CA LYS A 217 27.30 -44.39 22.31
C LYS A 217 26.71 -45.78 22.06
N ILE A 218 25.67 -45.90 21.23
CA ILE A 218 25.07 -47.19 20.85
C ILE A 218 26.14 -48.09 20.23
N LYS A 219 26.88 -47.58 19.24
CA LYS A 219 27.98 -48.36 18.60
C LYS A 219 29.04 -48.80 19.61
N GLU A 220 29.47 -47.93 20.50
CA GLU A 220 30.46 -48.26 21.53
C GLU A 220 29.97 -49.35 22.49
N GLU A 221 28.71 -49.29 22.90
CA GLU A 221 28.09 -50.29 23.76
C GLU A 221 28.02 -51.67 23.07
N PHE A 222 27.58 -51.72 21.81
CA PHE A 222 27.53 -52.97 21.03
C PHE A 222 28.93 -53.53 20.74
N GLN A 223 29.93 -52.68 20.46
CA GLN A 223 31.32 -53.10 20.31
C GLN A 223 31.86 -53.73 21.61
N ARG A 224 31.64 -53.08 22.76
CA ARG A 224 32.01 -53.64 24.07
C ARG A 224 31.33 -54.98 24.33
N ARG A 225 30.04 -55.10 24.02
CA ARG A 225 29.29 -56.35 24.20
C ARG A 225 29.84 -57.47 23.32
N LYS A 226 30.14 -57.17 22.06
CA LYS A 226 30.74 -58.12 21.11
C LYS A 226 32.12 -58.58 21.56
N GLU A 227 32.94 -57.67 22.08
CA GLU A 227 34.26 -58.01 22.62
C GLU A 227 34.16 -58.91 23.85
N LEU A 228 33.22 -58.61 24.78
CA LEU A 228 32.96 -59.46 25.94
C LEU A 228 32.56 -60.88 25.54
N LEU A 229 31.60 -61.04 24.62
CA LEU A 229 31.16 -62.36 24.15
C LEU A 229 32.30 -63.13 23.45
N ARG A 230 33.12 -62.45 22.63
CA ARG A 230 34.30 -63.06 21.99
C ARG A 230 35.33 -63.53 22.99
N ASN A 231 35.57 -62.75 24.04
CA ASN A 231 36.51 -63.12 25.10
C ASN A 231 35.99 -64.28 25.95
N GLU A 232 34.69 -64.30 26.28
CA GLU A 232 34.04 -65.43 26.96
C GLU A 232 34.07 -66.69 26.09
N ARG A 233 33.79 -66.57 24.80
CA ARG A 233 33.87 -67.69 23.85
C ARG A 233 35.29 -68.27 23.78
N LYS A 234 36.32 -67.43 23.61
CA LYS A 234 37.72 -67.87 23.55
C LYS A 234 38.16 -68.59 24.82
N SER A 235 37.73 -68.11 25.99
CA SER A 235 38.07 -68.75 27.27
C SER A 235 37.41 -70.12 27.40
N LEU A 236 36.15 -70.26 26.97
CA LEU A 236 35.44 -71.54 26.94
C LEU A 236 35.99 -72.50 25.88
N GLU A 237 36.36 -72.03 24.68
CA GLU A 237 37.02 -72.86 23.65
C GLU A 237 38.37 -73.40 24.16
N LYS A 238 39.14 -72.59 24.88
CA LYS A 238 40.37 -73.03 25.55
C LYS A 238 40.08 -74.08 26.63
N LEU A 239 38.99 -73.90 27.40
CA LEU A 239 38.54 -74.87 28.39
C LEU A 239 38.15 -76.20 27.75
N VAL A 240 37.39 -76.20 26.65
CA VAL A 240 37.05 -77.42 25.88
C VAL A 240 38.32 -78.12 25.40
N LYS A 241 39.29 -77.37 24.84
CA LYS A 241 40.55 -77.94 24.37
C LYS A 241 41.32 -78.64 25.50
N ASN A 242 41.34 -78.05 26.70
CA ASN A 242 41.96 -78.65 27.87
C ASN A 242 41.22 -79.92 28.32
N LEU A 243 39.90 -79.85 28.46
CA LEU A 243 39.07 -81.01 28.86
C LEU A 243 39.16 -82.16 27.85
N MET A 244 39.24 -81.86 26.56
CA MET A 244 39.48 -82.86 25.51
C MET A 244 40.87 -83.48 25.61
N GLY A 245 41.89 -82.70 26.01
CA GLY A 245 43.22 -83.22 26.33
C GLY A 245 43.21 -84.15 27.55
N GLU A 246 42.46 -83.79 28.59
CA GLU A 246 42.24 -84.63 29.77
C GLU A 246 41.52 -85.93 29.40
N LEU A 247 40.47 -85.88 28.58
CA LEU A 247 39.77 -87.08 28.08
C LEU A 247 40.71 -88.03 27.36
N ARG A 248 41.53 -87.53 26.42
CA ARG A 248 42.52 -88.37 25.71
C ARG A 248 43.54 -88.99 26.66
N SER A 249 43.95 -88.26 27.70
CA SER A 249 44.85 -88.78 28.74
C SER A 249 44.19 -89.88 29.57
N ILE A 250 42.93 -89.70 29.95
CA ILE A 250 42.13 -90.72 30.67
C ILE A 250 41.95 -91.96 29.78
N GLU A 251 41.59 -91.79 28.51
CA GLU A 251 41.42 -92.89 27.54
C GLU A 251 42.72 -93.69 27.36
N SER A 252 43.86 -93.00 27.19
CA SER A 252 45.17 -93.67 27.08
C SER A 252 45.55 -94.44 28.35
N ARG A 253 45.22 -93.91 29.54
CA ARG A 253 45.43 -94.62 30.82
C ARG A 253 44.52 -95.84 30.95
N MET A 254 43.25 -95.70 30.56
CA MET A 254 42.31 -96.83 30.54
C MET A 254 42.78 -97.94 29.60
N GLU A 255 43.31 -97.59 28.43
CA GLU A 255 43.80 -98.56 27.44
C GLU A 255 45.03 -99.33 27.96
N LYS A 256 45.96 -98.64 28.63
CA LYS A 256 47.09 -99.27 29.34
C LYS A 256 46.64 -100.21 30.46
N ILE A 257 45.64 -99.80 31.24
CA ILE A 257 45.08 -100.65 32.30
C ILE A 257 44.36 -101.86 31.70
N LYS A 258 43.60 -101.70 30.62
CA LYS A 258 42.96 -102.81 29.89
C LYS A 258 43.99 -103.81 29.37
N SER A 259 45.10 -103.35 28.79
CA SER A 259 46.19 -104.24 28.37
C SER A 259 46.86 -104.94 29.56
N GLY A 260 47.05 -104.25 30.69
CA GLY A 260 47.61 -104.83 31.91
C GLY A 260 46.68 -105.89 32.54
N ILE A 261 45.37 -105.64 32.58
CA ILE A 261 44.36 -106.63 32.98
C ILE A 261 44.43 -107.86 32.08
N HIS A 262 44.57 -107.68 30.77
CA HIS A 262 44.68 -108.80 29.84
C HIS A 262 45.94 -109.63 30.09
N GLN A 263 47.07 -108.99 30.34
CA GLN A 263 48.33 -109.66 30.72
C GLN A 263 48.19 -110.43 32.03
N PHE A 264 47.61 -109.83 33.07
CA PHE A 264 47.37 -110.54 34.35
C PHE A 264 46.45 -111.75 34.16
N ARG A 265 45.39 -111.64 33.34
CA ARG A 265 44.52 -112.78 33.01
C ARG A 265 45.28 -113.90 32.29
N GLU A 266 46.11 -113.58 31.31
CA GLU A 266 46.94 -114.57 30.62
C GLU A 266 47.96 -115.24 31.53
N GLU A 267 48.53 -114.50 32.49
CA GLU A 267 49.46 -115.04 33.48
C GLU A 267 48.74 -115.89 34.54
N ILE A 268 47.53 -115.53 34.95
CA ILE A 268 46.68 -116.37 35.81
C ILE A 268 46.37 -117.68 35.10
N VAL A 269 45.94 -117.65 33.83
CA VAL A 269 45.65 -118.86 33.05
C VAL A 269 46.90 -119.74 32.89
N ARG A 270 48.06 -119.14 32.59
CA ARG A 270 49.34 -119.87 32.51
C ARG A 270 49.77 -120.44 33.86
N GLY A 271 49.59 -119.69 34.94
CA GLY A 271 49.86 -120.13 36.31
C GLY A 271 48.95 -121.28 36.73
N GLU A 272 47.65 -121.21 36.43
CA GLU A 272 46.66 -122.25 36.70
C GLU A 272 46.97 -123.54 35.91
N ALA A 273 47.33 -123.42 34.63
CA ALA A 273 47.78 -124.55 33.83
C ALA A 273 49.07 -125.20 34.34
N ARG A 274 50.02 -124.40 34.86
CA ARG A 274 51.26 -124.89 35.47
C ARG A 274 50.98 -125.57 36.82
N ARG A 275 50.09 -125.00 37.64
CA ARG A 275 49.63 -125.59 38.91
C ARG A 275 48.98 -126.96 38.71
N GLU A 276 48.11 -127.10 37.71
CA GLU A 276 47.46 -128.39 37.41
C GLU A 276 48.47 -129.44 36.91
N ARG A 277 49.47 -129.03 36.11
CA ARG A 277 50.58 -129.91 35.71
C ARG A 277 51.38 -130.42 36.93
N LEU A 278 51.78 -129.52 37.81
CA LEU A 278 52.54 -129.85 39.03
C LEU A 278 51.72 -130.69 40.02
N LYS A 279 50.40 -130.51 40.09
CA LYS A 279 49.51 -131.38 40.88
C LYS A 279 49.47 -132.81 40.34
N LEU A 280 49.36 -132.98 39.02
CA LEU A 280 49.42 -134.28 38.36
C LEU A 280 50.77 -134.97 38.60
N GLU A 281 51.86 -134.22 38.51
CA GLU A 281 53.23 -134.70 38.74
C GLU A 281 53.47 -135.09 40.21
N LYS A 282 52.96 -134.31 41.16
CA LYS A 282 52.93 -134.68 42.59
C LYS A 282 52.17 -136.01 42.81
N LYS A 283 50.99 -136.14 42.20
CA LYS A 283 50.13 -137.32 42.34
C LYS A 283 50.81 -138.60 41.84
N MET A 284 51.62 -138.51 40.78
CA MET A 284 52.40 -139.62 40.23
C MET A 284 53.60 -140.03 41.09
N ILE A 285 54.17 -139.11 41.88
CA ILE A 285 55.33 -139.39 42.74
C ILE A 285 54.88 -139.95 44.10
N ASP A 286 53.74 -139.51 44.64
CA ASP A 286 53.17 -140.04 45.89
C ASP A 286 52.82 -141.55 45.80
N GLU A 287 52.70 -142.11 44.58
CA GLU A 287 52.45 -143.55 44.33
C GLU A 287 53.74 -144.41 44.27
N ASN A 288 54.95 -143.83 44.32
CA ASN A 288 56.25 -144.54 44.29
C ASN A 288 57.16 -144.14 45.48
N ILE A 289 57.25 -144.99 46.51
CA ILE A 289 57.83 -144.69 47.85
C ILE A 289 59.36 -144.44 47.89
N GLU A 290 60.09 -144.48 46.76
CA GLU A 290 61.57 -144.37 46.78
C GLU A 290 62.18 -142.96 46.55
N LYS A 291 61.41 -141.86 46.41
CA LYS A 291 61.99 -140.51 46.12
C LYS A 291 61.32 -139.30 46.82
N PHE A 292 61.54 -139.15 48.13
CA PHE A 292 60.97 -138.09 48.97
C PHE A 292 61.47 -136.66 48.65
N ASP A 293 62.69 -136.49 48.11
CA ASP A 293 63.26 -135.16 47.83
C ASP A 293 62.60 -134.44 46.63
N ASN A 294 62.02 -135.18 45.69
CA ASN A 294 61.33 -134.59 44.53
C ASN A 294 59.96 -134.02 44.90
N VAL A 295 59.27 -134.61 45.89
CA VAL A 295 57.96 -134.12 46.38
C VAL A 295 58.10 -132.75 47.04
N ARG A 296 59.21 -132.50 47.74
CA ARG A 296 59.47 -131.24 48.43
C ARG A 296 59.67 -130.07 47.47
N ASN A 297 60.35 -130.30 46.34
CA ASN A 297 60.52 -129.28 45.30
C ASN A 297 59.20 -128.95 44.58
N ILE A 298 58.36 -129.95 44.29
CA ILE A 298 57.05 -129.73 43.66
C ILE A 298 56.10 -128.97 44.58
N ILE A 299 56.12 -129.23 45.90
CA ILE A 299 55.34 -128.44 46.87
C ILE A 299 55.80 -126.97 46.88
N LYS A 300 57.11 -126.73 46.81
CA LYS A 300 57.66 -125.37 46.78
C LYS A 300 57.28 -124.63 45.49
N GLU A 301 57.32 -125.30 44.34
CA GLU A 301 56.86 -124.73 43.06
C GLU A 301 55.33 -124.51 43.02
N LEU A 302 54.54 -125.37 43.69
CA LEU A 302 53.10 -125.17 43.84
C LEU A 302 52.79 -123.95 44.71
N GLU A 303 53.50 -123.77 45.82
CA GLU A 303 53.37 -122.57 46.68
C GLU A 303 53.80 -121.30 45.95
N GLU A 304 54.85 -121.35 45.13
CA GLU A 304 55.28 -120.23 44.29
C GLU A 304 54.23 -119.93 43.18
N CYS A 305 53.66 -120.96 42.54
CA CYS A 305 52.58 -120.78 41.57
C CYS A 305 51.31 -120.22 42.21
N GLU A 306 50.93 -120.66 43.40
CA GLU A 306 49.76 -120.13 44.11
C GLU A 306 49.95 -118.68 44.54
N LYS A 307 51.14 -118.32 45.04
CA LYS A 307 51.48 -116.92 45.32
C LYS A 307 51.41 -116.05 44.06
N LEU A 308 51.94 -116.52 42.93
CA LEU A 308 51.88 -115.78 41.67
C LEU A 308 50.44 -115.62 41.14
N ILE A 309 49.61 -116.67 41.22
CA ILE A 309 48.20 -116.59 40.83
C ILE A 309 47.44 -115.62 41.74
N GLU A 310 47.66 -115.68 43.06
CA GLU A 310 46.97 -114.82 44.01
C GLU A 310 47.43 -113.36 43.93
N GLU A 311 48.72 -113.13 43.70
CA GLU A 311 49.29 -111.81 43.43
C GLU A 311 48.72 -111.23 42.13
N ASN A 312 48.64 -112.01 41.05
CA ASN A 312 48.06 -111.57 39.79
C ASN A 312 46.54 -111.35 39.89
N LYS A 313 45.80 -112.15 40.68
CA LYS A 313 44.37 -111.89 40.96
C LYS A 313 44.17 -110.58 41.73
N ARG A 314 44.99 -110.31 42.75
CA ARG A 314 44.96 -109.02 43.47
C ARG A 314 45.33 -107.83 42.58
N ASN A 315 46.30 -108.02 41.67
CA ASN A 315 46.71 -106.98 40.72
C ASN A 315 45.64 -106.75 39.64
N GLU A 316 44.93 -107.80 39.20
CA GLU A 316 43.76 -107.68 38.32
C GLU A 316 42.62 -106.92 39.00
N GLU A 317 42.26 -107.27 40.24
CA GLU A 317 41.20 -106.59 41.01
C GLU A 317 41.51 -105.10 41.22
N LYS A 318 42.73 -104.77 41.64
CA LYS A 318 43.18 -103.36 41.73
C LYS A 318 43.12 -102.64 40.39
N SER A 319 43.46 -103.33 39.30
CA SER A 319 43.42 -102.74 37.96
C SER A 319 41.97 -102.51 37.48
N LEU A 320 41.04 -103.41 37.82
CA LEU A 320 39.60 -103.24 37.57
C LEU A 320 38.99 -102.10 38.39
N GLU A 321 39.38 -101.95 39.66
CA GLU A 321 38.95 -100.85 40.51
C GLU A 321 39.43 -99.50 39.95
N ASN A 322 40.71 -99.41 39.59
CA ASN A 322 41.29 -98.24 38.93
C ASN A 322 40.62 -97.93 37.57
N LEU A 323 40.23 -98.96 36.80
CA LEU A 323 39.51 -98.78 35.54
C LEU A 323 38.12 -98.17 35.77
N SER A 324 37.37 -98.69 36.75
CA SER A 324 36.05 -98.17 37.14
C SER A 324 36.12 -96.71 37.64
N GLU A 325 37.19 -96.35 38.37
CA GLU A 325 37.39 -94.96 38.79
C GLU A 325 37.71 -94.03 37.61
N LEU A 326 38.54 -94.47 36.66
CA LEU A 326 38.81 -93.73 35.42
C LEU A 326 37.58 -93.60 34.51
N GLU A 327 36.68 -94.60 34.47
CA GLU A 327 35.40 -94.52 33.75
C GLU A 327 34.49 -93.45 34.34
N LYS A 328 34.39 -93.39 35.67
CA LYS A 328 33.64 -92.32 36.36
C LYS A 328 34.25 -90.95 36.11
N GLN A 329 35.58 -90.84 36.07
CA GLN A 329 36.26 -89.59 35.74
C GLN A 329 36.01 -89.18 34.28
N ARG A 330 36.10 -90.11 33.32
CA ARG A 330 35.78 -89.89 31.91
C ARG A 330 34.36 -89.35 31.75
N ASP A 331 33.37 -89.99 32.37
CA ASP A 331 31.97 -89.60 32.20
C ASP A 331 31.68 -88.20 32.81
N ARG A 332 32.33 -87.86 33.93
CA ARG A 332 32.26 -86.49 34.50
C ARG A 332 32.89 -85.46 33.57
N THR A 333 34.06 -85.74 33.02
CA THR A 333 34.75 -84.83 32.09
C THR A 333 33.96 -84.67 30.79
N LEU A 334 33.33 -85.75 30.29
CA LEU A 334 32.50 -85.72 29.09
C LEU A 334 31.23 -84.87 29.28
N LYS A 335 30.50 -85.03 30.40
CA LYS A 335 29.38 -84.16 30.75
C LYS A 335 29.78 -82.68 30.82
N ARG A 336 30.95 -82.41 31.41
CA ARG A 336 31.47 -81.03 31.50
C ARG A 336 31.83 -80.46 30.13
N VAL A 337 32.33 -81.27 29.20
CA VAL A 337 32.55 -80.87 27.80
C VAL A 337 31.23 -80.53 27.12
N GLU A 338 30.20 -81.36 27.27
CA GLU A 338 28.86 -81.10 26.70
C GLU A 338 28.23 -79.81 27.24
N GLU A 339 28.32 -79.56 28.55
CA GLU A 339 27.84 -78.32 29.17
C GLU A 339 28.55 -77.07 28.63
N VAL A 340 29.88 -77.12 28.52
CA VAL A 340 30.68 -76.01 27.97
C VAL A 340 30.39 -75.81 26.49
N GLN A 341 30.23 -76.87 25.71
CA GLN A 341 29.85 -76.79 24.28
C GLN A 341 28.45 -76.20 24.09
N LYS A 342 27.49 -76.54 24.96
CA LYS A 342 26.15 -75.93 24.96
C LYS A 342 26.24 -74.43 25.24
N ARG A 343 27.07 -74.01 26.21
CA ARG A 343 27.30 -72.60 26.52
C ARG A 343 27.97 -71.85 25.36
N ILE A 344 28.97 -72.44 24.71
CA ILE A 344 29.59 -71.88 23.49
C ILE A 344 28.54 -71.68 22.39
N SER A 345 27.67 -72.66 22.18
CA SER A 345 26.61 -72.58 21.16
C SER A 345 25.63 -71.43 21.43
N MET A 346 25.26 -71.20 22.70
CA MET A 346 24.45 -70.06 23.10
C MET A 346 25.15 -68.72 22.84
N LEU A 347 26.44 -68.60 23.17
CA LEU A 347 27.21 -67.37 22.93
C LEU A 347 27.38 -67.07 21.44
N VAL A 348 27.55 -68.11 20.61
CA VAL A 348 27.61 -67.97 19.14
C VAL A 348 26.29 -67.45 18.59
N GLU A 349 25.16 -67.94 19.10
CA GLU A 349 23.85 -67.48 18.67
C GLU A 349 23.57 -66.03 19.11
N GLU A 350 23.99 -65.67 20.33
CA GLU A 350 23.93 -64.28 20.80
C GLU A 350 24.82 -63.35 19.95
N GLU A 351 26.04 -63.77 19.58
CA GLU A 351 26.95 -63.01 18.71
C GLU A 351 26.36 -62.81 17.30
N LYS A 352 25.60 -63.77 16.76
CA LYS A 352 24.95 -63.66 15.44
C LYS A 352 23.79 -62.65 15.42
N VAL A 353 23.02 -62.55 16.50
CA VAL A 353 21.84 -61.67 16.58
C VAL A 353 22.21 -60.23 16.93
N LEU A 354 23.38 -60.01 17.55
CA LEU A 354 23.86 -58.68 17.94
C LEU A 354 23.89 -57.64 16.80
N PRO A 355 24.43 -57.92 15.60
CA PRO A 355 24.40 -56.95 14.49
C PRO A 355 22.97 -56.50 14.12
N THR A 356 22.01 -57.43 14.12
CA THR A 356 20.62 -57.11 13.81
C THR A 356 19.97 -56.25 14.89
N ARG A 357 20.34 -56.45 16.16
CA ARG A 357 19.88 -55.60 17.27
C ARG A 357 20.53 -54.21 17.23
N GLU A 358 21.82 -54.13 16.92
CA GLU A 358 22.53 -52.86 16.72
C GLU A 358 21.87 -52.04 15.61
N ASP A 359 21.60 -52.66 14.46
CA ASP A 359 20.94 -52.00 13.34
C ASP A 359 19.53 -51.51 13.69
N LEU A 360 18.78 -52.28 14.48
CA LEU A 360 17.43 -51.91 14.93
C LEU A 360 17.48 -50.69 15.86
N GLU A 361 18.31 -50.71 16.91
CA GLU A 361 18.43 -49.59 17.86
C GLU A 361 18.97 -48.33 17.18
N LEU A 362 19.93 -48.47 16.26
CA LEU A 362 20.43 -47.35 15.45
C LEU A 362 19.33 -46.76 14.56
N ARG A 363 18.46 -47.60 14.00
CA ARG A 363 17.34 -47.16 13.16
C ARG A 363 16.28 -46.44 13.99
N GLU A 364 15.88 -47.00 15.13
CA GLU A 364 14.91 -46.39 16.05
C GLU A 364 15.40 -45.01 16.52
N ALA A 365 16.67 -44.92 16.95
CA ALA A 365 17.25 -43.65 17.36
C ALA A 365 17.23 -42.61 16.22
N ARG A 366 17.63 -43.00 15.00
CA ARG A 366 17.58 -42.10 13.83
C ARG A 366 16.16 -41.68 13.48
N GLU A 367 15.19 -42.59 13.53
CA GLU A 367 13.78 -42.29 13.25
C GLU A 367 13.23 -41.27 14.27
N GLU A 368 13.57 -41.40 15.56
CA GLU A 368 13.18 -40.44 16.59
C GLU A 368 13.73 -39.03 16.30
N PHE A 369 15.01 -38.91 15.92
CA PHE A 369 15.62 -37.63 15.56
C PHE A 369 15.00 -37.02 14.29
N VAL A 370 14.67 -37.85 13.29
CA VAL A 370 13.98 -37.41 12.07
C VAL A 370 12.59 -36.89 12.40
N MET A 371 11.84 -37.58 13.26
CA MET A 371 10.50 -37.16 13.68
C MET A 371 10.54 -35.84 14.47
N LYS A 372 11.50 -35.69 15.41
CA LYS A 372 11.71 -34.43 16.14
C LYS A 372 12.06 -33.28 15.19
N ARG A 373 12.95 -33.51 14.21
CA ARG A 373 13.28 -32.50 13.20
C ARG A 373 12.07 -32.08 12.37
N ARG A 374 11.28 -33.06 11.88
CA ARG A 374 10.05 -32.76 11.12
C ARG A 374 9.06 -31.93 11.92
N ALA A 375 8.88 -32.25 13.20
CA ALA A 375 8.02 -31.47 14.08
C ALA A 375 8.51 -30.02 14.22
N MET A 376 9.81 -29.81 14.48
CA MET A 376 10.38 -28.47 14.59
C MET A 376 10.33 -27.67 13.28
N VAL A 377 10.54 -28.32 12.13
CA VAL A 377 10.38 -27.69 10.82
C VAL A 377 8.91 -27.28 10.59
N GLY A 378 7.95 -28.13 10.97
CA GLY A 378 6.53 -27.78 10.92
C GLY A 378 6.18 -26.58 11.80
N GLU A 379 6.75 -26.47 12.99
CA GLU A 379 6.61 -25.29 13.85
C GLU A 379 7.23 -24.03 13.21
N LEU A 380 8.40 -24.16 12.58
CA LEU A 380 9.06 -23.06 11.88
C LEU A 380 8.21 -22.56 10.70
N ASP A 381 7.66 -23.47 9.90
CA ASP A 381 6.77 -23.15 8.78
C ASP A 381 5.49 -22.45 9.28
N ALA A 382 4.95 -22.88 10.42
CA ALA A 382 3.81 -22.20 11.06
C ALA A 382 4.16 -20.76 11.47
N ILE A 383 5.33 -20.54 12.10
CA ILE A 383 5.81 -19.20 12.48
C ILE A 383 6.00 -18.31 11.23
N CYS A 384 6.58 -18.85 10.16
CA CYS A 384 6.72 -18.13 8.89
C CYS A 384 5.37 -17.75 8.29
N THR A 385 4.40 -18.68 8.31
CA THR A 385 3.05 -18.45 7.80
C THR A 385 2.31 -17.38 8.61
N GLU A 386 2.43 -17.41 9.94
CA GLU A 386 1.87 -16.40 10.84
C GLU A 386 2.46 -15.01 10.56
N ARG A 387 3.79 -14.92 10.39
CA ARG A 387 4.47 -13.69 9.99
C ARG A 387 3.91 -13.15 8.68
N ASP A 388 3.88 -13.99 7.66
CA ASP A 388 3.47 -13.57 6.32
C ASP A 388 2.00 -13.13 6.29
N ARG A 389 1.13 -13.81 7.06
CA ARG A 389 -0.27 -13.41 7.26
C ARG A 389 -0.38 -12.06 7.96
N ALA A 390 0.41 -11.82 9.01
CA ALA A 390 0.40 -10.57 9.75
C ALA A 390 0.89 -9.39 8.87
N LEU A 391 1.97 -9.60 8.10
CA LEU A 391 2.47 -8.62 7.14
C LEU A 391 1.47 -8.35 6.01
N TRP A 392 0.78 -9.38 5.53
CA TRP A 392 -0.27 -9.24 4.50
C TRP A 392 -1.45 -8.41 5.02
N ASN A 393 -1.91 -8.66 6.24
CA ASN A 393 -2.98 -7.87 6.87
C ASN A 393 -2.59 -6.38 6.98
N LEU A 394 -1.33 -6.07 7.33
CA LEU A 394 -0.84 -4.69 7.34
C LEU A 394 -0.84 -4.06 5.94
N ARG A 395 -0.40 -4.79 4.90
CA ARG A 395 -0.43 -4.27 3.51
C ARG A 395 -1.85 -4.00 3.03
N VAL A 396 -2.81 -4.86 3.37
CA VAL A 396 -4.23 -4.66 3.06
C VAL A 396 -4.76 -3.41 3.76
N ARG A 397 -4.46 -3.24 5.05
CA ARG A 397 -4.83 -2.05 5.83
C ARG A 397 -4.22 -0.78 5.22
N GLU A 398 -2.94 -0.79 4.88
CA GLU A 398 -2.24 0.32 4.24
C GLU A 398 -2.89 0.70 2.90
N SER A 399 -3.16 -0.29 2.06
CA SER A 399 -3.78 -0.09 0.74
C SER A 399 -5.19 0.48 0.87
N ARG A 400 -5.97 -0.01 1.83
CA ARG A 400 -7.32 0.49 2.12
C ARG A 400 -7.28 1.96 2.54
N LEU A 401 -6.40 2.31 3.48
CA LEU A 401 -6.23 3.69 3.95
C LEU A 401 -5.82 4.64 2.81
N LYS A 402 -4.84 4.25 1.98
CA LYS A 402 -4.42 5.04 0.81
C LYS A 402 -5.56 5.23 -0.19
N LEU A 403 -6.36 4.20 -0.44
CA LEU A 403 -7.49 4.27 -1.37
C LEU A 403 -8.61 5.17 -0.83
N GLU A 404 -8.96 5.03 0.45
CA GLU A 404 -9.96 5.89 1.12
C GLU A 404 -9.52 7.36 1.10
N TYR A 405 -8.27 7.64 1.45
CA TYR A 405 -7.72 8.99 1.37
C TYR A 405 -7.70 9.54 -0.05
N LYS A 406 -7.28 8.73 -1.04
CA LYS A 406 -7.27 9.17 -2.44
C LYS A 406 -8.66 9.58 -2.92
N LYS A 407 -9.69 8.77 -2.62
CA LYS A 407 -11.08 9.11 -2.96
C LYS A 407 -11.52 10.42 -2.30
N PHE A 408 -11.20 10.59 -1.02
CA PHE A 408 -11.49 11.83 -0.30
C PHE A 408 -10.77 13.04 -0.89
N LYS A 409 -9.47 12.90 -1.20
CA LYS A 409 -8.63 13.95 -1.80
C LYS A 409 -9.14 14.38 -3.17
N ASP A 410 -9.29 13.44 -4.10
CA ASP A 410 -9.74 13.72 -5.47
C ASP A 410 -11.10 14.44 -5.46
N PHE A 411 -12.01 14.01 -4.59
CA PHE A 411 -13.32 14.64 -4.41
C PHE A 411 -13.23 16.06 -3.81
N THR A 412 -12.43 16.24 -2.76
CA THR A 412 -12.26 17.52 -2.08
C THR A 412 -11.59 18.55 -3.00
N GLU A 413 -10.53 18.16 -3.73
CA GLU A 413 -9.85 19.03 -4.71
C GLU A 413 -10.78 19.45 -5.85
N SER A 414 -11.59 18.52 -6.38
CA SER A 414 -12.60 18.86 -7.39
C SER A 414 -13.62 19.87 -6.87
N THR A 415 -14.03 19.75 -5.59
CA THR A 415 -14.99 20.67 -4.97
C THR A 415 -14.36 22.04 -4.74
N ILE A 416 -13.12 22.08 -4.23
CA ILE A 416 -12.33 23.31 -4.07
C ILE A 416 -12.25 24.07 -5.39
N LYS A 417 -11.94 23.39 -6.49
CA LYS A 417 -11.86 24.03 -7.81
C LYS A 417 -13.17 24.71 -8.22
N VAL A 418 -14.31 24.03 -8.04
CA VAL A 418 -15.62 24.60 -8.35
C VAL A 418 -15.92 25.81 -7.46
N LEU A 419 -15.58 25.75 -6.17
CA LEU A 419 -15.75 26.88 -5.24
C LEU A 419 -14.88 28.07 -5.60
N GLU A 420 -13.61 27.82 -5.98
CA GLU A 420 -12.69 28.87 -6.43
C GLU A 420 -13.18 29.54 -7.70
N GLU A 421 -13.75 28.78 -8.64
CA GLU A 421 -14.38 29.31 -9.85
C GLU A 421 -15.59 30.20 -9.49
N GLU A 422 -16.51 29.74 -8.64
CA GLU A 422 -17.68 30.53 -8.21
C GLU A 422 -17.29 31.78 -7.38
N LEU A 423 -16.32 31.65 -6.47
CA LEU A 423 -15.75 32.78 -5.74
C LEU A 423 -15.08 33.78 -6.67
N GLY A 424 -14.36 33.30 -7.68
CA GLY A 424 -13.73 34.12 -8.72
C GLY A 424 -14.76 34.96 -9.46
N LYS A 425 -15.90 34.34 -9.84
CA LYS A 425 -17.02 35.05 -10.44
C LYS A 425 -17.59 36.12 -9.51
N ILE A 426 -17.98 35.81 -8.26
CA ILE A 426 -18.57 36.84 -7.38
C ILE A 426 -17.55 37.96 -7.07
N ARG A 427 -16.28 37.59 -6.86
CA ARG A 427 -15.19 38.54 -6.61
C ARG A 427 -15.00 39.48 -7.79
N SER A 428 -15.23 39.01 -9.02
CA SER A 428 -15.26 39.86 -10.20
C SER A 428 -16.49 40.75 -10.25
N TYR A 429 -17.34 40.90 -9.23
CA TYR A 429 -18.37 41.95 -9.14
C TYR A 429 -18.19 42.84 -7.91
N ILE A 430 -17.21 42.52 -7.05
CA ILE A 430 -16.94 43.26 -5.83
C ILE A 430 -15.89 44.33 -6.12
N TRP A 431 -16.30 45.59 -5.99
CA TRP A 431 -15.41 46.73 -6.11
C TRP A 431 -14.74 47.02 -4.77
N LYS A 432 -13.46 47.39 -4.85
CA LYS A 432 -12.63 47.76 -3.69
C LYS A 432 -12.30 49.24 -3.76
N ASP A 433 -12.11 49.84 -2.60
CA ASP A 433 -11.53 51.18 -2.45
C ASP A 433 -12.35 52.29 -3.13
N MET A 434 -13.67 52.09 -3.26
CA MET A 434 -14.60 53.07 -3.81
C MET A 434 -15.30 53.85 -2.69
N GLU A 435 -15.26 55.18 -2.80
CA GLU A 435 -15.97 56.08 -1.89
C GLU A 435 -17.36 56.42 -2.43
N LEU A 436 -18.39 55.95 -1.72
CA LEU A 436 -19.78 56.38 -1.85
C LEU A 436 -20.14 57.38 -0.75
N ASN A 437 -21.00 58.36 -1.06
CA ASN A 437 -21.50 59.33 -0.07
C ASN A 437 -22.61 58.72 0.80
N GLU A 438 -23.38 57.78 0.24
CA GLU A 438 -24.39 57.00 0.94
C GLU A 438 -24.11 55.48 0.87
N ASP A 439 -24.81 54.70 1.68
CA ASP A 439 -24.77 53.22 1.62
C ASP A 439 -25.33 52.68 0.30
N VAL A 440 -26.20 53.44 -0.36
CA VAL A 440 -26.77 53.08 -1.66
C VAL A 440 -26.94 54.32 -2.51
N GLU A 441 -26.41 54.27 -3.73
CA GLU A 441 -26.51 55.38 -4.67
C GLU A 441 -26.96 54.89 -6.04
N LEU A 442 -27.93 55.59 -6.62
CA LEU A 442 -28.35 55.33 -7.99
C LEU A 442 -27.45 56.09 -8.97
N LEU A 443 -26.63 55.39 -9.73
CA LEU A 443 -25.81 55.87 -10.84
C LEU A 443 -26.55 55.67 -12.16
N TYR A 444 -26.56 56.68 -13.01
CA TYR A 444 -27.09 56.63 -14.37
C TYR A 444 -25.96 56.69 -15.38
N ILE A 445 -25.84 55.66 -16.21
CA ILE A 445 -24.83 55.58 -17.26
C ILE A 445 -25.43 56.01 -18.60
N PRO A 446 -24.82 56.96 -19.32
CA PRO A 446 -25.32 57.42 -20.61
C PRO A 446 -25.00 56.41 -21.72
N TYR A 447 -25.99 56.13 -22.56
CA TYR A 447 -25.84 55.43 -23.84
C TYR A 447 -26.51 56.24 -24.94
N TYR A 448 -26.11 55.98 -26.19
CA TYR A 448 -26.81 56.53 -27.34
C TYR A 448 -27.45 55.45 -28.18
N ILE A 449 -28.66 55.70 -28.66
CA ILE A 449 -29.35 54.87 -29.62
C ILE A 449 -29.31 55.61 -30.96
N THR A 450 -28.72 54.98 -31.96
CA THR A 450 -28.71 55.50 -33.33
C THR A 450 -29.57 54.63 -34.23
N TYR A 451 -30.28 55.27 -35.16
CA TYR A 451 -30.94 54.59 -36.28
C TYR A 451 -30.30 55.02 -37.59
N LYS A 452 -29.79 54.03 -38.30
CA LYS A 452 -28.98 54.19 -39.49
C LYS A 452 -29.23 53.01 -40.41
N ASN A 453 -29.65 53.26 -41.65
CA ASN A 453 -29.94 52.22 -42.65
C ASN A 453 -30.91 51.14 -42.16
N ASP A 454 -32.04 51.54 -41.61
CA ASP A 454 -33.06 50.65 -41.06
C ASP A 454 -32.58 49.76 -39.89
N ARG A 455 -31.44 50.08 -39.27
CA ARG A 455 -30.88 49.36 -38.13
C ARG A 455 -30.72 50.26 -36.92
N LEU A 456 -31.19 49.77 -35.78
CA LEU A 456 -30.96 50.36 -34.48
C LEU A 456 -29.64 49.83 -33.94
N THR A 457 -28.79 50.73 -33.44
CA THR A 457 -27.51 50.37 -32.81
C THR A 457 -27.38 51.14 -31.51
N LEU A 458 -27.02 50.44 -30.43
CA LEU A 458 -26.62 51.06 -29.18
C LEU A 458 -25.13 51.41 -29.25
N ILE A 459 -24.80 52.62 -28.86
CA ILE A 459 -23.43 53.07 -28.68
C ILE A 459 -23.11 52.91 -27.19
N GLU A 460 -22.18 52.00 -26.89
CA GLU A 460 -21.71 51.66 -25.55
C GLU A 460 -21.13 52.88 -24.81
N SER A 461 -21.16 52.85 -23.48
CA SER A 461 -20.61 53.90 -22.60
C SER A 461 -19.15 53.62 -22.23
N PRO A 462 -18.46 54.57 -21.57
CA PRO A 462 -18.03 55.86 -22.09
C PRO A 462 -16.82 55.76 -23.04
N ILE A 463 -16.66 56.77 -23.90
CA ILE A 463 -15.54 56.89 -24.83
C ILE A 463 -14.38 57.63 -24.17
N VAL A 464 -13.21 57.01 -24.13
CA VAL A 464 -11.96 57.64 -23.68
C VAL A 464 -11.05 57.98 -24.87
N MET A 465 -10.56 59.22 -24.88
CA MET A 465 -9.73 59.79 -25.95
C MET A 465 -8.36 60.19 -25.42
N ASP A 466 -7.29 59.84 -26.15
CA ASP A 466 -5.95 60.41 -25.99
C ASP A 466 -5.55 61.16 -27.28
N GLY A 467 -5.43 62.49 -27.18
CA GLY A 467 -5.42 63.36 -28.35
C GLY A 467 -6.64 63.08 -29.22
N PHE A 468 -6.41 62.60 -30.46
CA PHE A 468 -7.49 62.24 -31.40
C PHE A 468 -7.76 60.73 -31.48
N LYS A 469 -7.05 59.90 -30.70
CA LYS A 469 -7.18 58.44 -30.77
C LYS A 469 -8.15 57.97 -29.68
N LYS A 470 -9.21 57.30 -30.13
CA LYS A 470 -10.00 56.45 -29.25
C LYS A 470 -9.09 55.35 -28.72
N LEU A 471 -9.08 55.14 -27.41
CA LEU A 471 -8.36 54.02 -26.83
C LEU A 471 -9.18 52.74 -27.10
N GLU A 472 -8.70 51.92 -28.04
CA GLU A 472 -9.41 50.72 -28.56
C GLU A 472 -9.72 49.66 -27.47
N ASP A 473 -9.08 49.78 -26.30
CA ASP A 473 -9.13 48.82 -25.18
C ASP A 473 -9.96 49.30 -23.97
N PHE A 474 -10.68 50.42 -24.06
CA PHE A 474 -11.61 50.84 -23.01
C PHE A 474 -13.03 50.31 -23.29
N LYS A 475 -13.13 48.99 -23.47
CA LYS A 475 -14.42 48.30 -23.53
C LYS A 475 -14.79 47.84 -22.11
N ASP A 476 -16.06 47.51 -21.91
CA ASP A 476 -16.61 46.86 -20.71
C ASP A 476 -17.35 47.74 -19.70
N PHE A 477 -17.82 48.91 -20.13
CA PHE A 477 -18.79 49.72 -19.39
C PHE A 477 -20.15 49.61 -20.05
N GLY A 478 -20.83 48.48 -19.89
CA GLY A 478 -22.27 48.51 -20.09
C GLY A 478 -23.05 47.24 -20.32
N LEU A 479 -24.26 47.48 -20.84
CA LEU A 479 -25.22 46.47 -21.29
C LEU A 479 -24.54 45.50 -22.25
N SER A 480 -24.54 44.21 -21.92
CA SER A 480 -24.00 43.20 -22.84
C SER A 480 -24.74 43.25 -24.18
N ARG A 481 -24.01 43.09 -25.29
CA ARG A 481 -24.59 43.10 -26.64
C ARG A 481 -25.78 42.14 -26.78
N ASP A 482 -25.72 40.98 -26.12
CA ASP A 482 -26.78 39.99 -26.12
C ASP A 482 -28.06 40.51 -25.45
N VAL A 483 -27.93 41.20 -24.30
CA VAL A 483 -29.05 41.87 -23.62
C VAL A 483 -29.60 43.02 -24.46
N VAL A 484 -28.74 43.73 -25.20
CA VAL A 484 -29.18 44.81 -26.11
C VAL A 484 -30.00 44.25 -27.27
N GLU A 485 -29.55 43.16 -27.89
CA GLU A 485 -30.27 42.51 -28.98
C GLU A 485 -31.57 41.86 -28.50
N GLU A 486 -31.60 41.28 -27.30
CA GLU A 486 -32.81 40.69 -26.71
C GLU A 486 -33.86 41.75 -26.31
N VAL A 487 -33.44 42.82 -25.64
CA VAL A 487 -34.35 43.85 -25.11
C VAL A 487 -34.74 44.87 -26.19
N PHE A 488 -33.78 45.39 -26.95
CA PHE A 488 -34.03 46.41 -27.97
C PHE A 488 -34.31 45.85 -29.37
N GLY A 489 -34.02 44.56 -29.62
CA GLY A 489 -34.44 43.86 -30.83
C GLY A 489 -35.86 43.31 -30.73
N SER A 490 -36.40 43.12 -29.51
CA SER A 490 -37.83 42.91 -29.32
C SER A 490 -38.57 44.21 -29.65
N GLY A 491 -39.58 44.13 -30.54
CA GLY A 491 -40.37 45.28 -30.96
C GLY A 491 -41.25 45.91 -29.86
N ASP A 492 -41.08 45.50 -28.60
CA ASP A 492 -41.97 45.84 -27.50
C ASP A 492 -41.38 46.87 -26.53
N VAL A 493 -40.06 46.85 -26.27
CA VAL A 493 -39.44 47.72 -25.25
C VAL A 493 -38.91 49.01 -25.87
N LEU A 494 -38.21 48.91 -26.99
CA LEU A 494 -37.62 50.08 -27.63
C LEU A 494 -38.68 51.05 -28.17
N PRO A 495 -39.78 50.61 -28.82
CA PRO A 495 -40.83 51.53 -29.23
C PRO A 495 -41.52 52.19 -28.04
N VAL A 496 -41.65 51.53 -26.88
CA VAL A 496 -42.17 52.16 -25.66
C VAL A 496 -41.19 53.19 -25.12
N ILE A 497 -39.88 52.90 -25.08
CA ILE A 497 -38.86 53.88 -24.71
C ILE A 497 -38.86 55.06 -25.68
N LEU A 498 -38.92 54.82 -27.00
CA LEU A 498 -38.94 55.87 -28.03
C LEU A 498 -40.29 56.64 -28.05
N PHE A 499 -41.41 55.99 -27.73
CA PHE A 499 -42.74 56.58 -27.65
C PHE A 499 -42.93 57.41 -26.38
N GLU A 500 -42.43 56.95 -25.23
CA GLU A 500 -42.40 57.73 -23.98
C GLU A 500 -41.36 58.85 -24.04
N ALA A 501 -40.25 58.64 -24.74
CA ALA A 501 -39.26 59.66 -25.07
C ALA A 501 -39.79 60.72 -26.08
N LYS A 502 -41.10 60.95 -26.19
CA LYS A 502 -41.75 61.98 -27.05
C LYS A 502 -40.91 63.25 -27.15
N GLU A 503 -40.29 63.49 -28.31
CA GLU A 503 -39.43 64.66 -28.56
C GLU A 503 -38.25 64.87 -27.57
N VAL A 504 -37.91 63.90 -26.71
CA VAL A 504 -37.18 64.15 -25.46
C VAL A 504 -35.74 64.64 -25.67
N PHE A 505 -34.96 64.09 -26.61
CA PHE A 505 -33.66 64.70 -26.98
C PHE A 505 -33.05 64.05 -28.24
N ASN A 506 -33.43 64.51 -29.44
CA ASN A 506 -32.72 64.11 -30.66
C ASN A 506 -31.56 65.09 -30.91
N ILE A 507 -30.32 64.61 -30.84
CA ILE A 507 -29.11 65.43 -31.04
C ILE A 507 -29.15 66.12 -32.42
N LEU A 508 -29.67 65.44 -33.43
CA LEU A 508 -29.73 65.93 -34.81
C LEU A 508 -30.89 66.92 -35.05
N SER A 509 -31.74 67.19 -34.05
CA SER A 509 -32.84 68.14 -34.21
C SER A 509 -32.33 69.59 -34.29
N LYS A 510 -33.04 70.43 -35.06
CA LYS A 510 -32.69 71.86 -35.21
C LYS A 510 -32.62 72.60 -33.87
N LYS A 511 -33.43 72.20 -32.88
CA LYS A 511 -33.45 72.77 -31.52
C LYS A 511 -32.12 72.58 -30.78
N ASN A 512 -31.36 71.54 -31.11
CA ASN A 512 -30.11 71.16 -30.43
C ASN A 512 -28.83 71.56 -31.20
N ARG A 513 -28.95 72.29 -32.31
CA ARG A 513 -27.81 72.68 -33.16
C ARG A 513 -26.76 73.52 -32.43
N SER A 514 -27.18 74.45 -31.57
CA SER A 514 -26.27 75.28 -30.76
C SER A 514 -25.38 74.43 -29.86
N ARG A 515 -25.94 73.37 -29.29
CA ARG A 515 -25.23 72.42 -28.43
C ARG A 515 -24.24 71.55 -29.19
N VAL A 516 -24.58 71.13 -30.40
CA VAL A 516 -23.62 70.43 -31.27
C VAL A 516 -22.44 71.34 -31.64
N LEU A 517 -22.70 72.61 -31.94
CA LEU A 517 -21.64 73.61 -32.20
C LEU A 517 -20.75 73.83 -30.97
N GLU A 518 -21.35 73.89 -29.77
CA GLU A 518 -20.63 73.97 -28.51
C GLU A 518 -19.73 72.75 -28.29
N GLY A 519 -20.27 71.53 -28.49
CA GLY A 519 -19.50 70.28 -28.40
C GLY A 519 -18.32 70.24 -29.38
N ILE A 520 -18.51 70.72 -30.61
CA ILE A 520 -17.42 70.87 -31.59
C ILE A 520 -16.34 71.82 -31.09
N SER A 521 -16.72 72.97 -30.51
CA SER A 521 -15.76 73.92 -29.94
C SER A 521 -14.94 73.29 -28.82
N ILE A 522 -15.60 72.62 -27.88
CA ILE A 522 -14.96 71.97 -26.73
C ILE A 522 -13.99 70.87 -27.20
N LEU A 523 -14.41 70.00 -28.13
CA LEU A 523 -13.54 68.95 -28.67
C LEU A 523 -12.35 69.50 -29.45
N LYS A 524 -12.47 70.68 -30.08
CA LYS A 524 -11.34 71.36 -30.71
C LYS A 524 -10.35 71.92 -29.70
N GLU A 525 -10.86 72.50 -28.60
CA GLU A 525 -10.03 73.04 -27.52
C GLU A 525 -9.17 71.97 -26.85
N VAL A 526 -9.75 70.79 -26.60
CA VAL A 526 -9.01 69.65 -26.04
C VAL A 526 -8.20 68.87 -27.08
N GLY A 527 -8.20 69.30 -28.35
CA GLY A 527 -7.43 68.67 -29.43
C GLY A 527 -7.96 67.30 -29.88
N ALA A 528 -9.20 66.96 -29.55
CA ALA A 528 -9.83 65.68 -29.89
C ALA A 528 -10.31 65.60 -31.35
N ILE A 529 -10.61 66.74 -31.99
CA ILE A 529 -11.04 66.80 -33.40
C ILE A 529 -10.31 67.88 -34.21
N GLY A 530 -10.17 67.66 -35.52
CA GLY A 530 -9.52 68.59 -36.46
C GLY A 530 -10.50 69.32 -37.39
N ARG A 531 -9.95 70.17 -38.28
CA ARG A 531 -10.73 71.00 -39.23
C ARG A 531 -11.60 70.18 -40.19
N MET A 532 -11.16 68.98 -40.57
CA MET A 532 -11.89 68.13 -41.50
C MET A 532 -13.15 67.55 -40.83
N GLN A 533 -13.01 67.01 -39.62
CA GLN A 533 -14.12 66.49 -38.84
C GLN A 533 -15.13 67.58 -38.49
N GLU A 534 -14.66 68.77 -38.14
CA GLU A 534 -15.51 69.96 -37.97
C GLU A 534 -16.36 70.23 -39.23
N ALA A 535 -15.75 70.28 -40.41
CA ALA A 535 -16.48 70.54 -41.66
C ALA A 535 -17.56 69.47 -41.93
N ILE A 536 -17.30 68.21 -41.60
CA ILE A 536 -18.24 67.11 -41.75
C ILE A 536 -19.40 67.21 -40.77
N LEU A 537 -19.11 67.50 -39.50
CA LEU A 537 -20.14 67.70 -38.48
C LEU A 537 -21.02 68.91 -38.82
N LEU A 538 -20.42 70.03 -39.26
CA LEU A 538 -21.14 71.23 -39.68
C LEU A 538 -22.04 70.99 -40.89
N LYS A 539 -21.62 70.20 -41.88
CA LYS A 539 -22.44 69.84 -43.05
C LYS A 539 -23.67 69.00 -42.66
N ARG A 540 -23.55 68.13 -41.65
CA ARG A 540 -24.64 67.25 -41.20
C ARG A 540 -25.60 67.90 -40.23
N CYS A 541 -25.17 68.97 -39.56
CA CYS A 541 -26.02 69.78 -38.69
C CYS A 541 -26.65 70.99 -39.41
N ALA A 542 -26.31 71.20 -40.69
CA ALA A 542 -26.85 72.25 -41.55
C ALA A 542 -28.31 72.00 -41.91
#